data_AF-A0A7S2R0F1-F1
#
_entry.id   AF-A0A7S2R0F1-F1
#
_cell.length_a   1.000
_cell.length_b   1.000
_cell.length_c   1.000
_cell.angle_alpha   90.00
_cell.angle_beta   90.00
_cell.angle_gamma   90.00
#
_symmetry.space_group_name_H-M   'P 1'
#
loop_
_entity.id
_entity.type
_entity.pdbx_description
1 polymer ?
#
loop_
_entity_poly.entity_id
_entity_poly.type
_entity_poly.pdbx_seq_one_letter_code
_entity_poly.pdbx_strand_id
1 'polypeptide(L)'
;LIMFDNFLNDFQIQDFLLGGHKAGYQRATQKRANSMNPIGETQNFISSSRTGSNAWCIDQCQESPGVKSVSNKVTRLTGIPIPYYEHYEVLKYDTNEFYRSHHDCSVHGNREPAG
;
A
#
# COMPACT_ATOMS: atom_id res chain seq x y z
N LEU A 1 -1.94 -13.75 -14.25
CA LEU A 1 -2.70 -12.51 -13.92
C LEU A 1 -4.18 -12.84 -14.05
N ILE A 2 -5.00 -12.45 -13.08
CA ILE A 2 -6.47 -12.58 -13.13
C ILE A 2 -7.05 -11.17 -12.97
N MET A 3 -8.07 -10.83 -13.75
CA MET A 3 -8.74 -9.52 -13.74
C MET A 3 -10.19 -9.69 -13.29
N PHE A 4 -10.65 -8.79 -12.41
CA PHE A 4 -12.03 -8.76 -11.93
C PHE A 4 -12.66 -7.43 -12.32
N ASP A 5 -13.61 -7.47 -13.24
CA ASP A 5 -14.36 -6.29 -13.63
C ASP A 5 -15.33 -5.87 -12.53
N ASN A 6 -15.43 -4.56 -12.28
CA ASN A 6 -16.35 -3.98 -11.30
C ASN A 6 -16.20 -4.56 -9.88
N PHE A 7 -14.98 -4.94 -9.48
CA PHE A 7 -14.72 -5.53 -8.16
C PHE A 7 -15.10 -4.57 -7.01
N LEU A 8 -14.86 -3.27 -7.21
CA LEU A 8 -15.26 -2.18 -6.32
C LEU A 8 -16.43 -1.40 -6.94
N ASN A 9 -17.35 -0.94 -6.10
CA ASN A 9 -18.39 0.02 -6.50
C ASN A 9 -18.04 1.44 -6.05
N ASP A 10 -18.79 2.44 -6.54
CA ASP A 10 -18.52 3.86 -6.27
C ASP A 10 -18.47 4.18 -4.78
N PHE A 11 -19.40 3.64 -3.99
CA PHE A 11 -19.40 3.84 -2.54
C PHE A 11 -18.10 3.35 -1.88
N GLN A 12 -17.63 2.15 -2.26
CA GLN A 12 -16.38 1.59 -1.76
C GLN A 12 -15.18 2.43 -2.18
N ILE A 13 -15.16 2.90 -3.44
CA ILE A 13 -14.09 3.76 -3.98
C ILE A 13 -14.05 5.09 -3.23
N GLN A 14 -15.20 5.72 -2.97
CA GLN A 14 -15.27 7.01 -2.29
C GLN A 14 -14.71 6.95 -0.86
N ASP A 15 -14.94 5.86 -0.12
CA ASP A 15 -14.37 5.70 1.23
C ASP A 15 -12.84 5.63 1.20
N PHE A 16 -12.23 4.99 0.19
CA PHE A 16 -10.78 5.00 0.01
C PHE A 16 -10.26 6.39 -0.35
N LEU A 17 -10.94 7.09 -1.27
CA LEU A 17 -10.53 8.44 -1.67
C LEU A 17 -10.59 9.41 -0.48
N LEU A 18 -11.70 9.40 0.27
CA LEU A 18 -11.86 10.22 1.47
C LEU A 18 -10.80 9.88 2.52
N GLY A 19 -10.54 8.59 2.72
CA GLY A 19 -9.50 8.10 3.61
C GLY A 19 -8.12 8.61 3.25
N GLY A 20 -7.72 8.49 1.98
CA GLY A 20 -6.45 9.01 1.48
C GLY A 20 -6.34 10.53 1.58
N HIS A 21 -7.42 11.27 1.29
CA HIS A 21 -7.46 12.72 1.46
C HIS A 21 -7.27 13.15 2.92
N LYS A 22 -7.92 12.46 3.87
CA LYS A 22 -7.80 12.75 5.30
C LYS A 22 -6.43 12.38 5.86
N ALA A 23 -5.87 11.26 5.43
CA ALA A 23 -4.53 10.82 5.83
C ALA A 23 -3.43 11.76 5.28
N GLY A 24 -3.73 12.50 4.22
CA GLY A 24 -2.82 13.46 3.61
C GLY A 24 -1.80 12.76 2.73
N TYR A 25 -1.98 12.86 1.41
CA TYR A 25 -1.02 12.32 0.45
C TYR A 25 0.34 12.96 0.64
N GLN A 26 1.36 12.12 0.81
CA GLN A 26 2.74 12.55 0.90
C GLN A 26 3.53 12.00 -0.27
N ARG A 27 4.57 12.74 -0.68
CA ARG A 27 5.44 12.31 -1.76
C ARG A 27 6.07 10.96 -1.39
N ALA A 28 5.95 9.97 -2.27
CA ALA A 28 6.41 8.62 -1.99
C ALA A 28 7.90 8.61 -1.60
N THR A 29 8.18 8.04 -0.43
CA THR A 29 9.53 7.87 0.10
C THR A 29 9.95 6.40 0.04
N GLN A 30 11.25 6.15 -0.01
CA GLN A 30 11.83 4.82 0.11
C GLN A 30 12.79 4.81 1.30
N LYS A 31 12.84 3.68 2.01
CA LYS A 31 13.88 3.42 3.02
C LYS A 31 15.14 2.94 2.32
N ARG A 32 16.29 3.50 2.68
CA ARG A 32 17.57 3.05 2.08
C ARG A 32 18.04 1.86 2.91
N ALA A 33 18.11 0.68 2.29
CA ALA A 33 18.78 -0.46 2.91
C ALA A 33 20.20 -0.01 3.30
N ASN A 34 20.60 -0.24 4.55
CA ASN A 34 21.87 0.16 5.16
C ASN A 34 22.05 1.66 5.49
N SER A 35 20.97 2.45 5.57
CA SER A 35 21.03 3.84 6.06
C SER A 35 20.47 3.98 7.48
N MET A 36 20.82 3.03 8.36
CA MET A 36 20.58 3.18 9.79
C MET A 36 21.52 4.24 10.35
N ASN A 37 20.95 5.24 11.04
CA ASN A 37 21.73 6.12 11.89
C ASN A 37 22.25 5.33 13.13
N PRO A 38 23.16 5.90 13.93
CA PRO A 38 23.74 5.21 15.10
C PRO A 38 22.73 4.75 16.17
N ILE A 39 21.49 5.23 16.10
CA ILE A 39 20.39 4.85 17.00
C ILE A 39 19.38 3.87 16.36
N GLY A 40 19.69 3.35 15.16
CA GLY A 40 18.90 2.31 14.49
C GLY A 40 17.73 2.82 13.65
N GLU A 41 17.61 4.13 13.41
CA GLU A 41 16.57 4.67 12.53
C GLU A 41 17.04 4.69 11.07
N THR A 42 16.21 4.18 10.18
CA THR A 42 16.47 4.25 8.74
C THR A 42 15.94 5.57 8.18
N GLN A 43 16.81 6.38 7.56
CA GLN A 43 16.35 7.60 6.89
C GLN A 43 15.45 7.28 5.69
N ASN A 44 14.32 7.97 5.62
CA ASN A 44 13.44 7.99 4.46
C ASN A 44 13.96 9.02 3.45
N PHE A 45 14.00 8.67 2.17
CA PHE A 45 14.33 9.61 1.09
C PHE A 45 13.25 9.62 0.02
N ILE A 46 13.05 10.75 -0.67
CA ILE A 46 12.10 10.86 -1.78
C ILE A 46 12.49 9.85 -2.86
N SER A 47 11.55 9.00 -3.25
CA SER A 47 11.82 7.96 -4.23
C SER A 47 11.91 8.53 -5.65
N SER A 48 12.97 8.16 -6.35
CA SER A 48 13.18 8.43 -7.78
C SER A 48 12.59 7.34 -8.68
N SER A 49 12.28 6.17 -8.12
CA SER A 49 11.65 5.05 -8.83
C SER A 49 10.13 5.04 -8.70
N ARG A 50 9.60 5.62 -7.62
CA ARG A 50 8.18 5.82 -7.34
C ARG A 50 7.91 7.30 -7.17
N THR A 51 7.40 7.94 -8.21
CA THR A 51 7.30 9.39 -8.25
C THR A 51 5.94 9.97 -7.86
N GLY A 52 4.96 9.12 -7.59
CA GLY A 52 3.66 9.54 -7.08
C GLY A 52 3.66 9.93 -5.60
N SER A 53 2.46 10.12 -5.08
CA SER A 53 2.18 10.31 -3.66
C SER A 53 1.37 9.14 -3.10
N ASN A 54 1.53 8.84 -1.82
CA ASN A 54 0.82 7.79 -1.13
C ASN A 54 0.19 8.29 0.18
N ALA A 55 -0.85 7.59 0.60
CA ALA A 55 -1.45 7.72 1.91
C ALA A 55 -1.80 6.32 2.44
N TRP A 56 -1.57 6.07 3.72
CA TRP A 56 -1.94 4.80 4.34
C TRP A 56 -3.36 4.89 4.90
N CYS A 57 -4.21 3.93 4.56
CA CYS A 57 -5.56 3.81 5.08
C CYS A 57 -5.53 3.16 6.47
N ILE A 58 -5.19 3.97 7.47
CA ILE A 58 -5.14 3.61 8.89
C ILE A 58 -6.24 4.32 9.68
N ASP A 59 -6.37 3.98 10.96
CA ASP A 59 -7.30 4.60 11.92
C ASP A 59 -8.74 4.68 11.37
N GLN A 60 -9.27 5.89 11.20
CA GLN A 60 -10.64 6.10 10.74
C GLN A 60 -10.88 5.56 9.32
N CYS A 61 -9.84 5.46 8.47
CA CYS A 61 -9.99 4.99 7.10
C CYS A 61 -10.35 3.50 7.05
N GLN A 62 -9.63 2.65 7.80
CA GLN A 62 -9.90 1.21 7.86
C GLN A 62 -11.25 0.89 8.53
N GLU A 63 -11.76 1.81 9.35
CA GLU A 63 -13.06 1.65 10.00
C GLU A 63 -14.25 1.97 9.09
N SER A 64 -14.02 2.64 7.95
CA SER A 64 -15.05 3.03 7.00
C SER A 64 -15.81 1.80 6.44
N PRO A 65 -17.14 1.86 6.30
CA PRO A 65 -17.93 0.70 5.88
C PRO A 65 -17.56 0.19 4.47
N GLY A 66 -17.22 1.08 3.54
CA GLY A 66 -16.75 0.74 2.20
C GLY A 66 -15.43 -0.01 2.23
N VAL A 67 -14.46 0.44 3.03
CA VAL A 67 -13.16 -0.22 3.18
C VAL A 67 -13.32 -1.60 3.81
N LYS A 68 -14.09 -1.73 4.90
CA LYS A 68 -14.40 -3.05 5.51
C LYS A 68 -15.09 -4.00 4.53
N SER A 69 -16.00 -3.47 3.73
CA SER A 69 -16.70 -4.24 2.69
C SER A 69 -15.71 -4.78 1.63
N VAL A 70 -14.71 -3.99 1.25
CA VAL A 70 -13.63 -4.42 0.34
C VAL A 70 -12.71 -5.45 1.01
N SER A 71 -12.28 -5.24 2.26
CA SER A 71 -11.48 -6.23 3.00
C SER A 71 -12.15 -7.60 3.05
N ASN A 72 -13.47 -7.63 3.26
CA ASN A 72 -14.25 -8.86 3.25
C ASN A 72 -14.33 -9.50 1.84
N LYS A 73 -14.45 -8.70 0.77
CA LYS A 73 -14.39 -9.21 -0.61
C LYS A 73 -13.03 -9.83 -0.92
N VAL A 74 -11.94 -9.16 -0.56
CA VAL A 74 -10.56 -9.67 -0.76
C VAL A 74 -10.35 -10.95 0.05
N THR A 75 -10.76 -10.98 1.32
CA THR A 75 -10.68 -12.18 2.17
C THR A 75 -11.39 -13.38 1.56
N ARG A 76 -12.62 -13.18 1.05
CA ARG A 76 -13.37 -14.26 0.38
C ARG A 76 -12.72 -14.72 -0.91
N LEU A 77 -12.08 -13.82 -1.65
CA LEU A 77 -11.45 -14.11 -2.91
C LEU A 77 -10.14 -14.88 -2.75
N THR A 78 -9.30 -14.48 -1.78
CA THR A 78 -7.96 -15.05 -1.57
C THR A 78 -7.97 -16.22 -0.58
N GLY A 79 -8.97 -16.31 0.29
CA GLY A 79 -9.00 -17.22 1.43
C GLY A 79 -8.09 -16.80 2.60
N ILE A 80 -7.45 -15.63 2.53
CA ILE A 80 -6.50 -15.16 3.55
C ILE A 80 -7.24 -14.26 4.56
N PRO A 81 -7.19 -14.55 5.87
CA PRO A 81 -7.80 -13.71 6.91
C PRO A 81 -7.19 -12.31 7.01
N ILE A 82 -8.02 -11.33 7.39
CA ILE A 82 -7.64 -9.91 7.52
C ILE A 82 -6.36 -9.66 8.34
N PRO A 83 -6.09 -10.36 9.48
CA PRO A 83 -4.88 -10.12 10.27
C PRO A 83 -3.54 -10.34 9.54
N TYR A 84 -3.55 -10.99 8.37
CA TYR A 84 -2.35 -11.20 7.55
C TYR A 84 -2.16 -10.16 6.46
N TYR A 85 -3.08 -9.22 6.30
CA TYR A 85 -2.93 -8.11 5.37
C TYR A 85 -2.22 -6.92 6.02
N GLU A 86 -1.42 -6.24 5.21
CA GLU A 86 -1.03 -4.87 5.50
C GLU A 86 -2.23 -3.92 5.37
N HIS A 87 -2.13 -2.73 5.96
CA HIS A 87 -3.11 -1.68 5.70
C HIS A 87 -3.09 -1.28 4.21
N TYR A 88 -4.23 -0.83 3.68
CA TYR A 88 -4.26 -0.39 2.29
C TYR A 88 -3.40 0.87 2.09
N GLU A 89 -2.58 0.84 1.04
CA GLU A 89 -1.86 2.01 0.55
C GLU A 89 -2.64 2.62 -0.63
N VAL A 90 -3.09 3.87 -0.48
CA VAL A 90 -3.81 4.62 -1.53
C VAL A 90 -2.81 5.48 -2.29
N LEU A 91 -2.74 5.32 -3.61
CA LEU A 91 -1.75 5.97 -4.46
C LEU A 91 -2.40 7.00 -5.38
N LYS A 92 -1.75 8.16 -5.47
CA LYS A 92 -2.11 9.23 -6.38
C LYS A 92 -0.93 9.51 -7.32
N TYR A 93 -1.23 9.55 -8.61
CA TYR A 93 -0.28 9.95 -9.65
C TYR A 93 -0.86 11.11 -10.45
N ASP A 94 -0.15 12.22 -10.51
CA ASP A 94 -0.42 13.34 -11.40
C ASP A 94 0.36 13.18 -12.72
N THR A 95 0.22 14.13 -13.64
CA THR A 95 0.85 14.07 -14.97
C THR A 95 2.37 13.90 -14.86
N ASN A 96 2.92 12.95 -15.63
CA ASN A 96 4.34 12.56 -15.67
C ASN A 96 4.86 11.82 -14.41
N GLU A 97 4.03 11.51 -13.43
CA GLU A 97 4.43 10.63 -12.33
C GLU A 97 4.34 9.15 -12.71
N PHE A 98 5.24 8.33 -12.18
CA PHE A 98 5.37 6.91 -12.56
C PHE A 98 5.83 6.04 -11.39
N TYR A 99 5.68 4.73 -11.56
CA TYR A 99 6.36 3.72 -10.75
C TYR A 99 7.12 2.77 -11.68
N ARG A 100 8.44 2.69 -11.52
CA ARG A 100 9.29 1.73 -12.25
C ARG A 100 8.94 0.29 -11.84
N SER A 101 9.19 -0.64 -12.75
CA SER A 101 9.04 -2.08 -12.51
C SER A 101 9.82 -2.51 -11.26
N HIS A 102 9.19 -3.31 -10.41
CA HIS A 102 9.74 -3.81 -9.15
C HIS A 102 9.03 -5.13 -8.74
N HIS A 103 9.50 -5.73 -7.66
CA HIS A 103 8.81 -6.82 -6.97
C HIS A 103 8.15 -6.27 -5.69
N ASP A 104 6.93 -6.71 -5.40
CA ASP A 104 6.22 -6.35 -4.16
C ASP A 104 6.81 -7.06 -2.93
N CYS A 105 7.59 -8.13 -3.14
CA CYS A 105 8.29 -8.83 -2.07
C CYS A 105 9.58 -8.11 -1.65
N SER A 106 9.93 -8.20 -0.37
CA SER A 106 11.23 -7.75 0.11
C SER A 106 12.37 -8.60 -0.48
N VAL A 107 13.57 -8.01 -0.61
CA VAL A 107 14.78 -8.68 -1.13
C VAL A 107 15.20 -9.89 -0.28
N HIS A 108 14.75 -9.98 0.97
CA HIS A 108 15.06 -11.08 1.89
C HIS A 108 14.09 -12.27 1.80
N GLY A 109 13.02 -12.18 0.99
CA GLY A 109 12.04 -13.27 0.82
C GLY A 109 12.56 -14.52 0.10
N ASN A 110 13.78 -14.49 -0.45
CA ASN A 110 14.40 -15.58 -1.22
C ASN A 110 15.33 -16.49 -0.40
N ARG A 111 15.33 -16.44 0.93
CA ARG A 111 16.04 -17.46 1.71
C ARG A 111 15.16 -18.70 1.83
N GLU A 112 15.37 -19.67 0.95
CA GLU A 112 14.98 -21.04 1.24
C GLU A 112 15.61 -21.45 2.59
N PRO A 113 14.89 -22.15 3.48
CA PRO A 113 15.52 -22.74 4.64
C PRO A 113 16.61 -23.70 4.14
N ALA A 114 17.84 -23.51 4.62
CA ALA A 114 18.89 -24.48 4.41
C ALA A 114 18.40 -25.85 4.89
N GLY A 115 18.27 -26.79 3.97
CA GLY A 115 18.09 -28.21 4.28
C GLY A 115 19.29 -28.80 4.98
#